data_AF-A0A1K2HQ48-F1
#
_entry.id   AF-A0A1K2HQ48-F1
#
_cell.length_a   1.000
_cell.length_b   1.000
_cell.length_c   1.000
_cell.angle_alpha   90.00
_cell.angle_beta   90.00
_cell.angle_gamma   90.00
#
_symmetry.space_group_name_H-M   'P 1'
#
loop_
_entity.id
_entity.type
_entity.pdbx_description
1 polymer ?
#
loop_
_entity_poly.entity_id
_entity_poly.type
_entity_poly.pdbx_seq_one_letter_code
_entity_poly.pdbx_strand_id
1 'polypeptide(L)'
;MGKGQSRSLKTTGVPVWLTLAVSCISILVCTLAGRVYLSLDEDLISGDGYANQVAFVLSIAESGSDWTELDLLIWIHALRAIVAQMFLWVESVGGGGASAAMMVGLMWPVISLFKDARRGYVGLLLPCMMLILSYRSILVFLSVGYLLAYMIKRPSTWLLVVAFILANLSSGSVMTSLVITFLLGRAYRPRSLPLTIYMLFLFVSLAISVVDKYAGFIAGESGYQATVDGATGMFAIISRSTIVVSFLSGDFLRGGVYVGMLMAAVYGFLIACCKRVNRGYAVIFLGGLPAFMLEGLGVISLLVPVLLFLAGYQLPLRPEYLSGAHLSRRSHGRKNRLIPAKPFSSGVSSL
;
A
#
# COMPACT_ATOMS: atom_id res chain seq x y z
N MET A 1 -3.27 18.06 -47.70
CA MET A 1 -3.73 17.19 -46.59
C MET A 1 -2.59 16.26 -46.19
N GLY A 2 -1.84 16.63 -45.15
CA GLY A 2 -0.72 15.82 -44.67
C GLY A 2 -1.21 14.58 -43.95
N LYS A 3 -0.83 13.39 -44.44
CA LYS A 3 -0.96 12.14 -43.70
C LYS A 3 -0.06 12.26 -42.47
N GLY A 4 -0.65 12.63 -41.34
CA GLY A 4 0.01 12.62 -40.05
C GLY A 4 0.42 11.19 -39.72
N GLN A 5 1.68 10.84 -40.04
CA GLN A 5 2.31 9.65 -39.51
C GLN A 5 2.27 9.77 -37.99
N SER A 6 1.29 9.11 -37.37
CA SER A 6 1.30 8.79 -35.96
C SER A 6 2.50 7.89 -35.74
N ARG A 7 3.68 8.50 -35.53
CA ARG A 7 4.85 7.83 -34.99
C ARG A 7 4.41 7.24 -33.66
N SER A 8 4.13 5.94 -33.68
CA SER A 8 4.07 5.12 -32.48
C SER A 8 5.41 5.29 -31.79
N LEU A 9 5.47 6.25 -30.86
CA LEU A 9 6.57 6.38 -29.92
C LEU A 9 6.59 5.05 -29.20
N LYS A 10 7.47 4.14 -29.64
CA LYS A 10 7.81 2.93 -28.89
C LYS A 10 8.20 3.44 -27.52
N THR A 11 7.32 3.27 -26.54
CA THR A 11 7.66 3.48 -25.15
C THR A 11 8.74 2.45 -24.86
N THR A 12 10.00 2.88 -24.89
CA THR A 12 11.11 2.06 -24.45
C THR A 12 10.90 1.86 -22.96
N GLY A 13 10.27 0.74 -22.61
CA GLY A 13 10.16 0.31 -21.23
C GLY A 13 11.55 0.31 -20.59
N VAL A 14 11.59 0.52 -19.28
CA VAL A 14 12.84 0.45 -18.52
C VAL A 14 13.46 -0.92 -18.75
N PRO A 15 14.73 -1.00 -19.20
CA PRO A 15 15.34 -2.29 -19.43
C PRO A 15 15.52 -3.01 -18.09
N VAL A 16 15.26 -4.33 -18.09
CA VAL A 16 15.27 -5.17 -16.88
C VAL A 16 16.61 -5.06 -16.14
N TRP A 17 17.73 -4.99 -16.87
CA TRP A 17 19.06 -4.86 -16.28
C TRP A 17 19.22 -3.58 -15.45
N LEU A 18 18.55 -2.48 -15.83
CA LEU A 18 18.62 -1.23 -15.08
C LEU A 18 17.84 -1.34 -13.76
N THR A 19 16.67 -1.99 -13.79
CA THR A 19 15.93 -2.30 -12.55
C THR A 19 16.77 -3.18 -11.62
N LEU A 20 17.42 -4.22 -12.16
CA LEU A 20 18.29 -5.10 -11.38
C LEU A 20 19.48 -4.32 -10.80
N ALA A 21 20.13 -3.46 -11.58
CA ALA A 21 21.25 -2.65 -11.11
C ALA A 21 20.84 -1.72 -9.96
N VAL A 22 19.73 -0.99 -10.09
CA VAL A 22 19.22 -0.09 -9.04
C VAL A 22 18.84 -0.89 -7.78
N SER A 23 18.23 -2.06 -7.94
CA SER A 23 17.93 -2.96 -6.83
C SER A 23 19.20 -3.44 -6.12
N CYS A 24 20.23 -3.89 -6.85
CA CYS A 24 21.49 -4.34 -6.27
C CYS A 24 22.20 -3.21 -5.51
N ILE A 25 22.20 -1.99 -6.07
CA ILE A 25 22.75 -0.81 -5.39
C ILE A 25 21.98 -0.53 -4.10
N SER A 26 20.65 -0.57 -4.14
CA SER A 26 19.81 -0.32 -2.97
C SER A 26 20.05 -1.36 -1.86
N ILE A 27 20.17 -2.64 -2.23
CA ILE A 27 20.52 -3.74 -1.31
C ILE A 27 21.90 -3.49 -0.71
N LEU A 28 22.91 -3.23 -1.54
CA LEU A 28 24.28 -2.99 -1.08
C LEU A 28 24.35 -1.84 -0.08
N VAL A 29 23.69 -0.70 -0.38
CA VAL A 29 23.68 0.45 0.54
C VAL A 29 22.96 0.11 1.85
N CYS A 30 21.85 -0.63 1.81
CA CYS A 30 21.17 -1.08 3.04
C CYS A 30 22.07 -2.00 3.88
N THR A 31 22.77 -2.94 3.24
CA THR A 31 23.73 -3.84 3.91
C THR A 31 24.86 -3.05 4.56
N LEU A 32 25.50 -2.15 3.82
CA LEU A 32 26.63 -1.34 4.32
C LEU A 32 26.21 -0.38 5.43
N ALA A 33 24.98 0.13 5.39
CA ALA A 33 24.41 0.97 6.43
C ALA A 33 23.92 0.19 7.66
N GLY A 34 24.02 -1.14 7.67
CA GLY A 34 23.53 -1.97 8.78
C GLY A 34 22.02 -1.87 8.99
N ARG A 35 21.23 -1.64 7.93
CA ARG A 35 19.77 -1.51 8.07
C ARG A 35 19.13 -2.86 8.37
N VAL A 36 18.54 -2.95 9.57
CA VAL A 36 17.77 -4.08 10.08
C VAL A 36 16.27 -3.87 9.90
N TYR A 37 15.48 -4.95 9.84
CA TYR A 37 14.02 -4.84 9.71
C TYR A 37 13.36 -4.27 10.97
N LEU A 38 13.69 -4.85 12.11
CA LEU A 38 13.18 -4.51 13.43
C LEU A 38 14.31 -4.76 14.43
N SER A 39 14.76 -3.72 15.14
CA SER A 39 15.58 -3.95 16.32
C SER A 39 14.66 -4.35 17.47
N LEU A 40 14.98 -5.47 18.11
CA LEU A 40 14.33 -5.94 19.33
C LEU A 40 15.14 -5.57 20.59
N ASP A 41 15.98 -4.55 20.51
CA ASP A 41 16.66 -4.03 21.69
C ASP A 41 15.62 -3.45 22.68
N GLU A 42 15.68 -3.85 23.95
CA GLU A 42 14.68 -3.51 24.99
C GLU A 42 14.43 -1.99 25.11
N ASP A 43 15.48 -1.18 24.96
CA ASP A 43 15.40 0.28 25.03
C ASP A 43 14.61 0.88 23.85
N LEU A 44 14.62 0.24 22.67
CA LEU A 44 13.93 0.67 21.46
C LEU A 44 12.48 0.16 21.40
N ILE A 45 12.18 -0.96 22.05
CA ILE A 45 10.85 -1.58 22.08
C ILE A 45 9.84 -0.67 22.80
N SER A 46 10.23 -0.04 23.91
CA SER A 46 9.34 0.76 24.76
C SER A 46 8.64 1.93 24.03
N GLY A 47 9.27 2.48 22.99
CA GLY A 47 8.77 3.63 22.21
C GLY A 47 8.01 3.27 20.93
N ASP A 48 8.09 2.04 20.42
CA ASP A 48 7.42 1.63 19.19
C ASP A 48 6.28 0.64 19.46
N GLY A 49 5.04 1.13 19.38
CA GLY A 49 3.84 0.31 19.55
C GLY A 49 3.77 -0.90 18.61
N TYR A 50 4.44 -0.89 17.44
CA TYR A 50 4.53 -2.07 16.59
C TYR A 50 5.51 -3.11 17.13
N ALA A 51 6.68 -2.68 17.61
CA ALA A 51 7.66 -3.59 18.22
C ALA A 51 7.06 -4.25 19.47
N ASN A 52 6.37 -3.47 20.33
CA ASN A 52 5.64 -3.98 21.49
C ASN A 52 4.61 -5.06 21.12
N GLN A 53 3.82 -4.84 20.07
CA GLN A 53 2.83 -5.82 19.61
C GLN A 53 3.47 -7.11 19.09
N VAL A 54 4.60 -6.99 18.37
CA VAL A 54 5.34 -8.16 17.88
C VAL A 54 5.94 -8.93 19.06
N ALA A 55 6.64 -8.25 19.97
CA ALA A 55 7.26 -8.85 21.15
C ALA A 55 6.23 -9.56 22.04
N PHE A 56 5.08 -8.93 22.28
CA PHE A 56 3.99 -9.52 23.06
C PHE A 56 3.50 -10.84 22.46
N VAL A 57 3.21 -10.86 21.15
CA VAL A 57 2.77 -12.09 20.49
C VAL A 57 3.84 -13.18 20.51
N LEU A 58 5.12 -12.81 20.32
CA LEU A 58 6.22 -13.77 20.40
C LEU A 58 6.34 -14.35 21.81
N SER A 59 6.19 -13.54 22.87
CA SER A 59 6.23 -14.05 24.25
C SER A 59 5.10 -15.04 24.56
N ILE A 60 3.90 -14.83 23.99
CA ILE A 60 2.77 -15.76 24.11
C ILE A 60 3.06 -17.08 23.36
N ALA A 61 3.69 -16.98 22.20
CA ALA A 61 4.09 -18.16 21.43
C ALA A 61 5.13 -19.00 22.19
N GLU A 62 6.08 -18.34 22.85
CA GLU A 62 7.15 -18.97 23.64
C GLU A 62 6.63 -19.58 24.95
N SER A 63 5.67 -18.94 25.62
CA SER A 63 5.07 -19.45 26.86
C SER A 63 4.17 -20.68 26.65
N GLY A 64 3.82 -21.02 25.40
CA GLY A 64 2.93 -22.12 25.09
C GLY A 64 1.49 -21.91 25.58
N SER A 65 1.09 -20.66 25.79
CA SER A 65 -0.26 -20.31 26.27
C SER A 65 -1.35 -20.74 25.27
N ASP A 66 -2.54 -21.05 25.77
CA ASP A 66 -3.68 -21.42 24.90
C ASP A 66 -4.16 -20.20 24.11
N TRP A 67 -4.03 -20.26 22.79
CA TRP A 67 -4.41 -19.17 21.88
C TRP A 67 -5.92 -18.99 21.75
N THR A 68 -6.71 -19.98 22.16
CA THR A 68 -8.17 -19.94 22.05
C THR A 68 -8.84 -19.11 23.14
N GLU A 69 -8.14 -18.89 24.26
CA GLU A 69 -8.60 -18.05 25.37
C GLU A 69 -8.21 -16.56 25.20
N LEU A 70 -7.41 -16.27 24.18
CA LEU A 70 -6.90 -14.93 23.91
C LEU A 70 -7.93 -14.07 23.17
N ASP A 71 -7.92 -12.77 23.47
CA ASP A 71 -8.80 -11.80 22.82
C ASP A 71 -8.61 -11.83 21.28
N LEU A 72 -9.70 -11.62 20.54
CA LEU A 72 -9.74 -11.52 19.08
C LEU A 72 -8.69 -10.51 18.54
N LEU A 73 -8.33 -9.54 19.38
CA LEU A 73 -7.25 -8.59 19.16
C LEU A 73 -5.90 -9.23 18.81
N ILE A 74 -5.53 -10.30 19.52
CA ILE A 74 -4.21 -10.94 19.38
C ILE A 74 -4.01 -11.50 17.97
N TRP A 75 -5.09 -11.86 17.27
CA TRP A 75 -5.01 -12.36 15.89
C TRP A 75 -4.54 -11.31 14.88
N ILE A 76 -4.84 -10.02 15.07
CA ILE A 76 -4.31 -8.95 14.21
C ILE A 76 -2.82 -8.73 14.50
N HIS A 77 -2.44 -8.74 15.77
CA HIS A 77 -1.03 -8.65 16.15
C HIS A 77 -0.24 -9.87 15.68
N ALA A 78 -0.85 -11.05 15.65
CA ALA A 78 -0.27 -12.27 15.11
C ALA A 78 0.06 -12.14 13.62
N LEU A 79 -0.79 -11.53 12.81
CA LEU A 79 -0.46 -11.23 11.41
C LEU A 79 0.77 -10.32 11.29
N ARG A 80 0.90 -9.32 12.18
CA ARG A 80 2.08 -8.44 12.23
C ARG A 80 3.34 -9.20 12.63
N ALA A 81 3.22 -10.06 13.65
CA ALA A 81 4.30 -10.90 14.15
C ALA A 81 4.75 -11.94 13.11
N ILE A 82 3.83 -12.56 12.37
CA ILE A 82 4.19 -13.49 11.27
C ILE A 82 5.04 -12.78 10.22
N VAL A 83 4.63 -11.59 9.79
CA VAL A 83 5.42 -10.81 8.81
C VAL A 83 6.78 -10.44 9.40
N ALA A 84 6.83 -9.96 10.64
CA ALA A 84 8.08 -9.64 11.31
C ALA A 84 9.00 -10.85 11.42
N GLN A 85 8.46 -12.00 11.83
CA GLN A 85 9.20 -13.25 12.00
C GLN A 85 9.83 -13.73 10.69
N MET A 86 9.14 -13.59 9.56
CA MET A 86 9.72 -13.91 8.26
C MET A 86 10.97 -13.06 7.97
N PHE A 87 10.92 -11.76 8.28
CA PHE A 87 12.09 -10.89 8.11
C PHE A 87 13.19 -11.19 9.13
N LEU A 88 12.86 -11.39 10.41
CA LEU A 88 13.83 -11.75 11.45
C LEU A 88 14.56 -13.07 11.13
N TRP A 89 13.83 -14.05 10.59
CA TRP A 89 14.43 -15.31 10.15
C TRP A 89 15.35 -15.13 8.94
N VAL A 90 14.96 -14.34 7.94
CA VAL A 90 15.84 -14.04 6.79
C VAL A 90 17.09 -13.29 7.25
N GLU A 91 16.93 -12.38 8.21
CA GLU A 91 18.01 -11.58 8.77
C GLU A 91 18.99 -12.42 9.60
N SER A 92 18.52 -13.40 10.36
CA SER A 92 19.40 -14.28 11.13
C SER A 92 20.28 -15.16 10.24
N VAL A 93 19.83 -15.48 9.02
CA VAL A 93 20.59 -16.29 8.05
C VAL A 93 21.57 -15.45 7.22
N GLY A 94 21.17 -14.25 6.79
CA GLY A 94 21.94 -13.46 5.80
C GLY A 94 22.14 -11.98 6.12
N GLY A 95 21.86 -11.58 7.37
CA GLY A 95 21.95 -10.21 7.85
C GLY A 95 20.96 -9.25 7.18
N GLY A 96 21.13 -7.95 7.43
CA GLY A 96 20.27 -6.90 6.87
C GLY A 96 20.23 -6.87 5.34
N GLY A 97 21.28 -7.38 4.67
CA GLY A 97 21.32 -7.54 3.22
C GLY A 97 20.32 -8.55 2.68
N ALA A 98 20.09 -9.66 3.39
CA ALA A 98 19.08 -10.64 3.01
C ALA A 98 17.66 -10.09 3.20
N SER A 99 17.40 -9.37 4.30
CA SER A 99 16.13 -8.65 4.51
C SER A 99 15.88 -7.62 3.39
N ALA A 100 16.92 -6.88 2.98
CA ALA A 100 16.86 -5.96 1.86
C ALA A 100 16.54 -6.67 0.53
N ALA A 101 17.19 -7.81 0.25
CA ALA A 101 16.94 -8.60 -0.94
C ALA A 101 15.51 -9.16 -0.99
N MET A 102 15.01 -9.67 0.14
CA MET A 102 13.62 -10.10 0.29
C MET A 102 12.65 -8.95 0.00
N MET A 103 12.94 -7.75 0.51
CA MET A 103 12.12 -6.56 0.27
C MET A 103 12.04 -6.21 -1.21
N VAL A 104 13.18 -6.18 -1.92
CA VAL A 104 13.22 -5.99 -3.38
C VAL A 104 12.39 -7.05 -4.11
N GLY A 105 12.48 -8.32 -3.68
CA GLY A 105 11.67 -9.41 -4.22
C GLY A 105 10.16 -9.13 -4.10
N LEU A 106 9.72 -8.65 -2.94
CA LEU A 106 8.33 -8.25 -2.69
C LEU A 106 7.90 -7.01 -3.50
N MET A 107 8.83 -6.13 -3.89
CA MET A 107 8.50 -5.00 -4.77
C MET A 107 8.24 -5.42 -6.22
N TRP A 108 8.74 -6.59 -6.66
CA TRP A 108 8.77 -6.96 -8.08
C TRP A 108 7.39 -6.95 -8.76
N PRO A 109 6.31 -7.52 -8.18
CA PRO A 109 4.98 -7.46 -8.79
C PRO A 109 4.49 -6.02 -8.96
N VAL A 110 4.83 -5.13 -8.04
CA VAL A 110 4.46 -3.71 -8.06
C VAL A 110 5.29 -2.93 -9.08
N ILE A 111 6.60 -3.16 -9.16
CA ILE A 111 7.48 -2.58 -10.20
C ILE A 111 6.97 -2.93 -11.60
N SER A 112 6.42 -4.14 -11.77
CA SER A 112 5.86 -4.57 -13.05
C SER A 112 4.69 -3.70 -13.57
N LEU A 113 4.01 -2.95 -12.68
CA LEU A 113 2.96 -2.00 -13.05
C LEU A 113 3.48 -0.84 -13.91
N PHE A 114 4.76 -0.48 -13.73
CA PHE A 114 5.38 0.67 -14.38
C PHE A 114 5.90 0.37 -15.78
N LYS A 115 5.98 -0.91 -16.19
CA LYS A 115 6.51 -1.33 -17.50
C LYS A 115 5.76 -0.69 -18.67
N ASP A 116 4.44 -0.48 -18.52
CA ASP A 116 3.56 0.05 -19.56
C ASP A 116 3.28 1.55 -19.38
N ALA A 117 3.89 2.20 -18.40
CA ALA A 117 3.68 3.61 -18.12
C ALA A 117 4.57 4.49 -19.03
N ARG A 118 4.07 5.68 -19.39
CA ARG A 118 4.80 6.64 -20.24
C ARG A 118 6.18 6.99 -19.68
N ARG A 119 6.28 7.06 -18.35
CA ARG A 119 7.53 7.29 -17.61
C ARG A 119 7.81 6.10 -16.70
N GLY A 120 7.96 4.91 -17.29
CA GLY A 120 8.20 3.67 -16.55
C GLY A 120 9.44 3.70 -15.64
N TYR A 121 10.41 4.59 -15.90
CA TYR A 121 11.59 4.81 -15.05
C TYR A 121 11.23 5.30 -13.64
N VAL A 122 10.05 5.88 -13.44
CA VAL A 122 9.54 6.24 -12.11
C VAL A 122 9.44 5.00 -11.21
N GLY A 123 9.21 3.81 -11.77
CA GLY A 123 9.23 2.55 -11.03
C GLY A 123 10.59 2.18 -10.42
N LEU A 124 11.69 2.74 -10.94
CA LEU A 124 13.03 2.57 -10.35
C LEU A 124 13.17 3.27 -8.99
N LEU A 125 12.27 4.18 -8.65
CA LEU A 125 12.26 4.81 -7.34
C LEU A 125 11.86 3.82 -6.24
N LEU A 126 11.13 2.75 -6.56
CA LEU A 126 10.64 1.79 -5.55
C LEU A 126 11.79 1.13 -4.76
N PRO A 127 12.80 0.50 -5.37
CA PRO A 127 13.96 -0.01 -4.63
C PRO A 127 14.68 1.09 -3.83
N CYS A 128 14.80 2.30 -4.38
CA CYS A 128 15.45 3.42 -3.69
C CYS A 128 14.69 3.86 -2.42
N MET A 129 13.39 3.57 -2.30
CA MET A 129 12.63 3.88 -1.08
C MET A 129 13.17 3.16 0.15
N MET A 130 13.88 2.04 -0.01
CA MET A 130 14.54 1.33 1.08
C MET A 130 15.65 2.14 1.76
N LEU A 131 16.19 3.15 1.07
CA LEU A 131 17.24 4.02 1.61
C LEU A 131 16.67 5.12 2.51
N ILE A 132 15.40 5.45 2.34
CA ILE A 132 14.78 6.64 2.94
C ILE A 132 13.72 6.22 3.96
N LEU A 133 12.95 5.17 3.66
CA LEU A 133 11.84 4.70 4.47
C LEU A 133 12.24 3.47 5.29
N SER A 134 11.51 3.24 6.39
CA SER A 134 11.59 1.98 7.13
C SER A 134 10.99 0.82 6.32
N TYR A 135 11.46 -0.41 6.56
CA TYR A 135 10.92 -1.59 5.89
C TYR A 135 9.42 -1.78 6.15
N ARG A 136 8.93 -1.48 7.36
CA ARG A 136 7.49 -1.45 7.65
C ARG A 136 6.71 -0.50 6.74
N SER A 137 7.20 0.73 6.57
CA SER A 137 6.57 1.74 5.70
C SER A 137 6.46 1.24 4.26
N ILE A 138 7.48 0.50 3.82
CA ILE A 138 7.54 -0.09 2.49
C ILE A 138 6.47 -1.17 2.30
N LEU A 139 6.41 -2.12 3.25
CA LEU A 139 5.39 -3.16 3.24
C LEU A 139 3.97 -2.59 3.25
N VAL A 140 3.74 -1.50 4.00
CA VAL A 140 2.46 -0.79 4.05
C VAL A 140 2.07 -0.26 2.67
N PHE A 141 2.96 0.39 1.91
CA PHE A 141 2.60 0.83 0.54
C PHE A 141 2.50 -0.31 -0.46
N LEU A 142 3.24 -1.40 -0.23
CA LEU A 142 3.15 -2.57 -1.08
C LEU A 142 1.75 -3.18 -0.99
N SER A 143 1.06 -3.13 0.16
CA SER A 143 -0.34 -3.59 0.28
C SER A 143 -1.25 -3.02 -0.81
N VAL A 144 -1.23 -1.69 -1.00
CA VAL A 144 -1.99 -0.99 -2.04
C VAL A 144 -1.42 -1.29 -3.42
N GLY A 145 -0.10 -1.42 -3.56
CA GLY A 145 0.53 -1.81 -4.82
C GLY A 145 0.10 -3.19 -5.32
N TYR A 146 0.01 -4.17 -4.42
CA TYR A 146 -0.48 -5.53 -4.70
C TYR A 146 -1.96 -5.53 -5.08
N LEU A 147 -2.78 -4.75 -4.36
CA LEU A 147 -4.19 -4.55 -4.69
C LEU A 147 -4.36 -3.93 -6.09
N LEU A 148 -3.56 -2.91 -6.43
CA LEU A 148 -3.56 -2.30 -7.76
C LEU A 148 -3.06 -3.27 -8.83
N ALA A 149 -2.03 -4.08 -8.54
CA ALA A 149 -1.55 -5.11 -9.46
C ALA A 149 -2.64 -6.15 -9.78
N TYR A 150 -3.42 -6.56 -8.78
CA TYR A 150 -4.58 -7.43 -8.96
C TYR A 150 -5.65 -6.79 -9.86
N MET A 151 -5.99 -5.53 -9.60
CA MET A 151 -7.03 -4.84 -10.37
C MET A 151 -6.60 -4.61 -11.82
N ILE A 152 -5.38 -4.13 -12.03
CA ILE A 152 -4.90 -3.57 -13.29
C ILE A 152 -4.31 -4.63 -14.23
N LYS A 153 -3.48 -5.56 -13.73
CA LYS A 153 -2.76 -6.52 -14.58
C LYS A 153 -3.45 -7.87 -14.68
N ARG A 154 -3.10 -8.80 -13.80
CA ARG A 154 -3.60 -10.18 -13.85
C ARG A 154 -4.27 -10.51 -12.52
N PRO A 155 -5.57 -10.87 -12.54
CA PRO A 155 -6.28 -11.17 -11.31
C PRO A 155 -5.76 -12.51 -10.78
N SER A 156 -5.00 -12.45 -9.71
CA SER A 156 -4.46 -13.63 -9.05
C SER A 156 -4.74 -13.56 -7.56
N THR A 157 -5.36 -14.58 -6.99
CA THR A 157 -5.80 -14.59 -5.59
C THR A 157 -4.64 -14.37 -4.62
N TRP A 158 -3.44 -14.87 -4.95
CA TRP A 158 -2.25 -14.66 -4.12
C TRP A 158 -1.90 -13.17 -3.96
N LEU A 159 -2.16 -12.32 -4.96
CA LEU A 159 -1.93 -10.87 -4.85
C LEU A 159 -2.84 -10.25 -3.79
N LEU A 160 -4.09 -10.72 -3.67
CA LEU A 160 -5.02 -10.26 -2.65
C LEU A 160 -4.66 -10.80 -1.26
N VAL A 161 -4.18 -12.04 -1.17
CA VAL A 161 -3.69 -12.62 0.10
C VAL A 161 -2.50 -11.81 0.62
N VAL A 162 -1.51 -11.54 -0.24
CA VAL A 162 -0.36 -10.70 0.13
C VAL A 162 -0.82 -9.27 0.45
N ALA A 163 -1.68 -8.67 -0.36
CA ALA A 163 -2.23 -7.35 -0.06
C ALA A 163 -2.93 -7.30 1.31
N PHE A 164 -3.68 -8.34 1.68
CA PHE A 164 -4.38 -8.42 2.95
C PHE A 164 -3.40 -8.51 4.13
N ILE A 165 -2.44 -9.43 4.05
CA ILE A 165 -1.41 -9.60 5.08
C ILE A 165 -0.66 -8.27 5.30
N LEU A 166 -0.21 -7.63 4.22
CA LEU A 166 0.53 -6.37 4.29
C LEU A 166 -0.35 -5.19 4.74
N ALA A 167 -1.63 -5.16 4.38
CA ALA A 167 -2.55 -4.10 4.80
C ALA A 167 -2.74 -4.11 6.33
N ASN A 168 -2.68 -5.26 6.99
CA ASN A 168 -2.83 -5.40 8.44
C ASN A 168 -1.63 -4.87 9.26
N LEU A 169 -0.54 -4.45 8.61
CA LEU A 169 0.60 -3.79 9.28
C LEU A 169 0.28 -2.37 9.79
N SER A 170 -0.80 -1.77 9.31
CA SER A 170 -1.31 -0.46 9.71
C SER A 170 -2.82 -0.39 9.49
N SER A 171 -3.56 0.14 10.47
CA SER A 171 -5.02 0.32 10.32
C SER A 171 -5.34 1.35 9.21
N GLY A 172 -4.45 2.31 8.97
CA GLY A 172 -4.54 3.25 7.85
C GLY A 172 -4.49 2.56 6.48
N SER A 173 -3.65 1.53 6.29
CA SER A 173 -3.64 0.76 5.04
C SER A 173 -4.85 -0.15 4.88
N VAL A 174 -5.42 -0.68 5.97
CA VAL A 174 -6.70 -1.41 5.93
C VAL A 174 -7.81 -0.50 5.43
N MET A 175 -7.96 0.69 6.03
CA MET A 175 -8.95 1.69 5.63
C MET A 175 -8.78 2.10 4.17
N THR A 176 -7.55 2.45 3.77
CA THR A 176 -7.26 2.85 2.38
C THR A 176 -7.61 1.73 1.41
N SER A 177 -7.20 0.49 1.71
CA SER A 177 -7.51 -0.68 0.89
C SER A 177 -9.01 -0.96 0.79
N LEU A 178 -9.75 -0.74 1.89
CA LEU A 178 -11.20 -0.91 1.93
C LEU A 178 -11.88 0.10 1.01
N VAL A 179 -11.53 1.38 1.11
CA VAL A 179 -12.13 2.43 0.27
C VAL A 179 -11.78 2.21 -1.21
N ILE A 180 -10.52 1.91 -1.53
CA ILE A 180 -10.10 1.58 -2.90
C ILE A 180 -10.89 0.37 -3.43
N THR A 181 -11.02 -0.69 -2.65
CA THR A 181 -11.72 -1.91 -3.07
C THR A 181 -13.21 -1.66 -3.27
N PHE A 182 -13.84 -0.92 -2.36
CA PHE A 182 -15.26 -0.61 -2.43
C PHE A 182 -15.60 0.27 -3.65
N LEU A 183 -14.81 1.33 -3.87
CA LEU A 183 -15.10 2.32 -4.92
C LEU A 183 -14.52 1.95 -6.30
N LEU A 184 -13.30 1.39 -6.37
CA LEU A 184 -12.68 0.99 -7.63
C LEU A 184 -12.88 -0.49 -7.97
N GLY A 185 -12.98 -1.36 -6.97
CA GLY A 185 -13.09 -2.81 -7.19
C GLY A 185 -14.29 -3.18 -8.07
N ARG A 186 -15.43 -2.50 -7.87
CA ARG A 186 -16.62 -2.68 -8.71
C ARG A 186 -16.43 -2.22 -10.16
N ALA A 187 -15.62 -1.19 -10.40
CA ALA A 187 -15.35 -0.67 -11.73
C ALA A 187 -14.39 -1.57 -12.54
N TYR A 188 -13.35 -2.09 -11.89
CA TYR A 188 -12.31 -2.88 -12.57
C TYR A 188 -12.60 -4.39 -12.57
N ARG A 189 -13.26 -4.90 -11.52
CA ARG A 189 -13.50 -6.34 -11.31
C ARG A 189 -14.92 -6.58 -10.77
N PRO A 190 -15.97 -6.23 -11.54
CA PRO A 190 -17.35 -6.43 -11.11
C PRO A 190 -17.60 -7.92 -10.83
N ARG A 191 -18.21 -8.22 -9.67
CA ARG A 191 -18.59 -9.59 -9.23
C ARG A 191 -17.42 -10.56 -9.04
N SER A 192 -16.21 -10.07 -8.77
CA SER A 192 -15.09 -10.94 -8.41
C SER A 192 -15.27 -11.51 -7.00
N LEU A 193 -15.54 -12.82 -6.88
CA LEU A 193 -15.63 -13.49 -5.58
C LEU A 193 -14.37 -13.31 -4.73
N PRO A 194 -13.13 -13.48 -5.25
CA PRO A 194 -11.91 -13.20 -4.48
C PRO A 194 -11.85 -11.79 -3.91
N LEU A 195 -12.30 -10.78 -4.68
CA LEU A 195 -12.31 -9.40 -4.22
C LEU A 195 -13.38 -9.13 -3.17
N THR A 196 -14.54 -9.78 -3.29
CA THR A 196 -15.60 -9.72 -2.26
C THR A 196 -15.12 -10.35 -0.96
N ILE A 197 -14.46 -11.51 -1.01
CA ILE A 197 -13.88 -12.19 0.16
C ILE A 197 -12.82 -11.29 0.79
N TYR A 198 -11.89 -10.76 -0.01
CA TYR A 198 -10.88 -9.80 0.44
C TYR A 198 -11.50 -8.60 1.17
N MET A 199 -12.55 -8.01 0.60
CA MET A 199 -13.27 -6.88 1.21
C MET A 199 -13.92 -7.27 2.55
N LEU A 200 -14.52 -8.46 2.65
CA LEU A 200 -15.09 -8.96 3.91
C LEU A 200 -14.01 -9.10 5.00
N PHE A 201 -12.86 -9.67 4.66
CA PHE A 201 -11.73 -9.78 5.58
C PHE A 201 -11.20 -8.39 6.00
N LEU A 202 -11.15 -7.41 5.10
CA LEU A 202 -10.80 -6.03 5.46
C LEU A 202 -11.82 -5.39 6.40
N PHE A 203 -13.12 -5.65 6.24
CA PHE A 203 -14.15 -5.18 7.17
C PHE A 203 -13.96 -5.76 8.57
N VAL A 204 -13.74 -7.08 8.67
CA VAL A 204 -13.49 -7.75 9.94
C VAL A 204 -12.21 -7.20 10.59
N SER A 205 -11.12 -7.08 9.82
CA SER A 205 -9.86 -6.50 10.29
C SER A 205 -10.04 -5.06 10.80
N LEU A 206 -10.78 -4.22 10.08
CA LEU A 206 -11.06 -2.85 10.49
C LEU A 206 -11.89 -2.81 11.78
N ALA A 207 -12.93 -3.65 11.89
CA ALA A 207 -13.78 -3.70 13.07
C ALA A 207 -12.98 -4.06 14.32
N ILE A 208 -12.16 -5.12 14.26
CA ILE A 208 -11.28 -5.53 15.36
C ILE A 208 -10.28 -4.41 15.67
N SER A 209 -9.65 -3.80 14.65
CA SER A 209 -8.68 -2.72 14.86
C SER A 209 -9.30 -1.45 15.47
N VAL A 210 -10.59 -1.18 15.26
CA VAL A 210 -11.29 -0.06 15.90
C VAL A 210 -11.57 -0.38 17.37
N VAL A 211 -12.03 -1.60 17.66
CA VAL A 211 -12.27 -2.06 19.04
C VAL A 211 -10.96 -2.01 19.84
N ASP A 212 -9.88 -2.53 19.28
CA ASP A 212 -8.51 -2.47 19.84
C ASP A 212 -8.12 -1.06 20.25
N LYS A 213 -8.13 -0.14 19.28
CA LYS A 213 -7.71 1.24 19.49
C LYS A 213 -8.56 1.96 20.51
N TYR A 214 -9.85 1.64 20.55
CA TYR A 214 -10.76 2.21 21.53
C TYR A 214 -10.47 1.67 22.93
N ALA A 215 -10.28 0.35 23.08
CA ALA A 215 -9.94 -0.28 24.35
C ALA A 215 -8.59 0.21 24.88
N GLY A 216 -7.53 0.16 24.06
CA GLY A 216 -6.19 0.63 24.45
C GLY A 216 -6.15 2.13 24.77
N PHE A 217 -6.96 2.95 24.11
CA PHE A 217 -7.09 4.37 24.45
C PHE A 217 -7.75 4.59 25.81
N ILE A 218 -8.81 3.84 26.14
CA ILE A 218 -9.50 3.93 27.45
C ILE A 218 -8.61 3.39 28.57
N ALA A 219 -7.90 2.30 28.33
CA ALA A 219 -6.99 1.69 29.29
C ALA A 219 -5.71 2.51 29.51
N GLY A 220 -5.44 3.51 28.66
CA GLY A 220 -4.23 4.31 28.73
C GLY A 220 -2.98 3.50 28.46
N GLU A 221 -3.04 2.51 27.57
CA GLU A 221 -1.90 1.64 27.27
C GLU A 221 -0.77 2.38 26.54
N SER A 222 0.47 1.94 26.77
CA SER A 222 1.66 2.48 26.12
C SER A 222 1.54 2.37 24.61
N GLY A 223 1.70 3.48 23.91
CA GLY A 223 1.51 3.57 22.45
C GLY A 223 0.11 3.98 22.01
N TYR A 224 -0.88 4.05 22.90
CA TYR A 224 -2.22 4.61 22.64
C TYR A 224 -2.46 6.00 23.25
N GLN A 225 -1.62 6.40 24.22
CA GLN A 225 -1.64 7.72 24.85
C GLN A 225 -1.20 8.84 23.88
N ALA A 226 -1.59 10.08 24.19
CA ALA A 226 -1.16 11.25 23.44
C ALA A 226 0.35 11.47 23.61
N THR A 227 1.03 11.85 22.53
CA THR A 227 2.48 12.15 22.52
C THR A 227 2.80 13.54 23.08
N VAL A 228 1.79 14.37 23.34
CA VAL A 228 1.93 15.73 23.87
C VAL A 228 1.09 15.82 25.14
N ASP A 229 1.73 16.16 26.26
CA ASP A 229 1.07 16.31 27.55
C ASP A 229 -0.05 17.36 27.48
N GLY A 230 -1.23 17.01 28.00
CA GLY A 230 -2.43 17.86 27.97
C GLY A 230 -3.22 17.85 26.66
N ALA A 231 -2.77 17.11 25.63
CA ALA A 231 -3.54 16.93 24.41
C ALA A 231 -4.80 16.08 24.66
N THR A 232 -5.98 16.66 24.43
CA THR A 232 -7.27 15.95 24.54
C THR A 232 -7.98 15.84 23.19
N GLY A 233 -8.84 14.84 23.05
CA GLY A 233 -9.70 14.64 21.87
C GLY A 233 -8.94 14.47 20.55
N MET A 234 -9.37 15.19 19.51
CA MET A 234 -8.80 15.08 18.15
C MET A 234 -7.32 15.51 18.09
N PHE A 235 -6.88 16.40 18.98
CA PHE A 235 -5.49 16.85 19.03
C PHE A 235 -4.55 15.74 19.51
N ALA A 236 -4.99 14.91 20.46
CA ALA A 236 -4.28 13.71 20.88
C ALA A 236 -4.06 12.74 19.70
N ILE A 237 -5.08 12.53 18.87
CA ILE A 237 -5.00 11.65 17.69
C ILE A 237 -4.02 12.22 16.65
N ILE A 238 -4.08 13.52 16.37
CA ILE A 238 -3.19 14.18 15.40
C ILE A 238 -1.73 14.20 15.88
N SER A 239 -1.50 14.38 17.18
CA SER A 239 -0.16 14.39 17.77
C SER A 239 0.58 13.05 17.59
N ARG A 240 -0.17 11.95 17.42
CA ARG A 240 0.35 10.60 17.12
C ARG A 240 0.63 10.36 15.65
N SER A 241 0.35 11.32 14.76
CA SER A 241 0.67 11.16 13.35
C SER A 241 2.19 11.03 13.16
N THR A 242 2.60 10.11 12.30
CA THR A 242 4.03 9.85 12.01
C THR A 242 4.74 11.10 11.48
N ILE A 243 4.01 12.04 10.87
CA ILE A 243 4.54 13.36 10.49
C ILE A 243 4.98 14.12 11.74
N VAL A 244 4.07 14.32 12.70
CA VAL A 244 4.36 15.06 13.93
C VAL A 244 5.46 14.37 14.72
N VAL A 245 5.36 13.05 14.92
CA VAL A 245 6.39 12.27 15.64
C VAL A 245 7.76 12.42 14.99
N SER A 246 7.88 12.37 13.66
CA SER A 246 9.19 12.51 12.98
C SER A 246 9.81 13.89 13.23
N PHE A 247 9.01 14.96 13.23
CA PHE A 247 9.50 16.30 13.54
C PHE A 247 9.87 16.48 15.02
N LEU A 248 9.08 15.91 15.95
CA LEU A 248 9.38 15.95 17.38
C LEU A 248 10.65 15.17 17.72
N SER A 249 10.91 14.05 17.04
CA SER A 249 12.12 13.23 17.21
C SER A 249 13.35 13.78 16.48
N GLY A 250 13.26 14.93 15.80
CA GLY A 250 14.38 15.51 15.04
C GLY A 250 14.71 14.83 13.70
N ASP A 251 13.90 13.86 13.24
CA ASP A 251 14.05 13.19 11.95
C ASP A 251 13.36 14.00 10.83
N PHE A 252 13.94 15.16 10.53
CA PHE A 252 13.39 16.14 9.59
C PHE A 252 13.29 15.61 8.16
N LEU A 253 14.22 14.74 7.75
CA LEU A 253 14.22 14.18 6.39
C LEU A 253 13.01 13.27 6.19
N ARG A 254 12.76 12.36 7.14
CA ARG A 254 11.60 11.47 7.12
C ARG A 254 10.29 12.26 7.20
N GLY A 255 10.22 13.24 8.10
CA GLY A 255 9.07 14.15 8.21
C GLY A 255 8.78 14.88 6.89
N GLY A 256 9.82 15.42 6.25
CA GLY A 256 9.73 16.10 4.96
C GLY A 256 9.23 15.20 3.83
N VAL A 257 9.67 13.94 3.79
CA VAL A 257 9.17 12.94 2.82
C VAL A 257 7.68 12.70 2.99
N TYR A 258 7.18 12.56 4.21
CA TYR A 258 5.75 12.37 4.47
C TYR A 258 4.92 13.59 4.09
N VAL A 259 5.40 14.81 4.40
CA VAL A 259 4.74 16.05 3.97
C VAL A 259 4.74 16.16 2.44
N GLY A 260 5.87 15.89 1.78
CA GLY A 260 5.96 15.90 0.33
C GLY A 260 5.00 14.90 -0.33
N MET A 261 4.87 13.72 0.26
CA MET A 261 3.90 12.70 -0.17
C MET A 261 2.45 13.15 -0.04
N LEU A 262 2.11 13.78 1.09
CA LEU A 262 0.78 14.37 1.29
C LEU A 262 0.50 15.46 0.24
N MET A 263 1.44 16.38 0.02
CA MET A 263 1.28 17.43 -0.98
C MET A 263 1.15 16.87 -2.40
N ALA A 264 1.92 15.84 -2.75
CA ALA A 264 1.80 15.15 -4.02
C ALA A 264 0.44 14.45 -4.20
N ALA A 265 -0.10 13.83 -3.15
CA ALA A 265 -1.42 13.20 -3.18
C ALA A 265 -2.54 14.24 -3.32
N VAL A 266 -2.47 15.37 -2.60
CA VAL A 266 -3.43 16.48 -2.71
C VAL A 266 -3.39 17.09 -4.11
N TYR A 267 -2.19 17.39 -4.63
CA TYR A 267 -2.03 17.90 -6.00
C TYR A 267 -2.54 16.92 -7.05
N GLY A 268 -2.22 15.64 -6.88
CA GLY A 268 -2.71 14.55 -7.73
C GLY A 268 -4.24 14.45 -7.71
N PHE A 269 -4.85 14.58 -6.54
CA PHE A 269 -6.30 14.63 -6.36
C PHE A 269 -6.93 15.79 -7.14
N LEU A 270 -6.42 17.01 -6.98
CA LEU A 270 -6.93 18.20 -7.67
C LEU A 270 -6.88 18.02 -9.20
N ILE A 271 -5.76 17.54 -9.75
CA ILE A 271 -5.64 17.27 -11.19
C ILE A 271 -6.57 16.12 -11.64
N ALA A 272 -6.65 15.05 -10.84
CA ALA A 272 -7.46 13.88 -11.16
C ALA A 272 -8.95 14.22 -11.24
N CYS A 273 -9.42 15.18 -10.44
CA CYS A 273 -10.78 15.73 -10.52
C CYS A 273 -11.02 16.46 -11.86
N CYS A 274 -10.02 17.17 -12.38
CA CYS A 274 -10.14 17.91 -13.65
C CYS A 274 -10.10 17.02 -14.89
N LYS A 275 -9.44 15.85 -14.86
CA LYS A 275 -9.23 14.99 -16.05
C LYS A 275 -9.97 13.66 -15.94
N ARG A 276 -10.94 13.41 -16.83
CA ARG A 276 -11.74 12.15 -16.88
C ARG A 276 -10.87 10.89 -16.89
N VAL A 277 -9.76 10.90 -17.62
CA VAL A 277 -8.81 9.77 -17.73
C VAL A 277 -8.11 9.40 -16.42
N ASN A 278 -8.13 10.29 -15.43
CA ASN A 278 -7.46 10.11 -14.14
C ASN A 278 -8.43 10.03 -12.96
N ARG A 279 -9.75 9.99 -13.21
CA ARG A 279 -10.74 9.99 -12.12
C ARG A 279 -10.58 8.85 -11.11
N GLY A 280 -10.03 7.71 -11.52
CA GLY A 280 -9.71 6.61 -10.60
C GLY A 280 -8.73 7.04 -9.52
N TYR A 281 -7.76 7.89 -9.84
CA TYR A 281 -6.82 8.44 -8.85
C TYR A 281 -7.50 9.38 -7.86
N ALA A 282 -8.48 10.17 -8.30
CA ALA A 282 -9.23 11.03 -7.38
C ALA A 282 -9.90 10.20 -6.28
N VAL A 283 -10.47 9.03 -6.65
CA VAL A 283 -11.07 8.08 -5.71
C VAL A 283 -10.02 7.47 -4.77
N ILE A 284 -8.85 7.09 -5.31
CA ILE A 284 -7.76 6.53 -4.48
C ILE A 284 -7.27 7.57 -3.47
N PHE A 285 -6.97 8.79 -3.91
CA PHE A 285 -6.46 9.84 -3.03
C PHE A 285 -7.50 10.29 -2.00
N LEU A 286 -8.77 10.37 -2.39
CA LEU A 286 -9.89 10.63 -1.47
C LEU A 286 -10.02 9.52 -0.42
N GLY A 287 -9.90 8.25 -0.84
CA GLY A 287 -9.94 7.11 0.07
C GLY A 287 -8.73 7.00 1.00
N GLY A 288 -7.62 7.60 0.61
CA GLY A 288 -6.46 7.77 1.46
C GLY A 288 -6.65 8.84 2.55
N LEU A 289 -7.46 9.88 2.32
CA LEU A 289 -7.64 11.03 3.25
C LEU A 289 -7.87 10.63 4.72
N PRO A 290 -8.81 9.71 5.03
CA PRO A 290 -9.01 9.26 6.42
C PRO A 290 -7.75 8.62 7.02
N ALA A 291 -6.97 7.89 6.23
CA ALA A 291 -5.74 7.28 6.69
C ALA A 291 -4.71 8.32 7.09
N PHE A 292 -4.61 9.47 6.40
CA PHE A 292 -3.72 10.57 6.81
C PHE A 292 -4.07 11.15 8.18
N MET A 293 -5.37 11.33 8.45
CA MET A 293 -5.81 11.95 9.70
C MET A 293 -5.70 11.02 10.90
N LEU A 294 -5.76 9.70 10.68
CA LEU A 294 -5.79 8.70 11.74
C LEU A 294 -4.42 8.04 12.00
N GLU A 295 -3.56 7.89 10.98
CA GLU A 295 -2.22 7.32 11.10
C GLU A 295 -1.27 7.91 10.04
N GLY A 296 -0.15 8.52 10.44
CA GLY A 296 0.81 9.07 9.47
C GLY A 296 1.41 8.02 8.50
N LEU A 297 1.42 6.73 8.87
CA LEU A 297 1.77 5.62 7.97
C LEU A 297 0.76 5.44 6.82
N GLY A 298 -0.49 5.86 7.00
CA GLY A 298 -1.54 5.85 5.98
C GLY A 298 -1.16 6.68 4.75
N VAL A 299 -0.43 7.79 4.93
CA VAL A 299 0.11 8.62 3.84
C VAL A 299 0.95 7.79 2.87
N ILE A 300 1.82 6.95 3.43
CA ILE A 300 2.80 6.17 2.68
C ILE A 300 2.08 5.13 1.83
N SER A 301 0.93 4.62 2.28
CA SER A 301 0.13 3.66 1.50
C SER A 301 -0.25 4.17 0.10
N LEU A 302 -0.27 5.50 -0.10
CA LEU A 302 -0.54 6.14 -1.38
C LEU A 302 0.69 6.32 -2.27
N LEU A 303 1.88 5.90 -1.84
CA LEU A 303 3.11 6.04 -2.63
C LEU A 303 2.98 5.39 -4.01
N VAL A 304 2.51 4.14 -4.09
CA VAL A 304 2.34 3.46 -5.38
C VAL A 304 1.32 4.19 -6.28
N PRO A 305 0.11 4.56 -5.81
CA PRO A 305 -0.79 5.42 -6.56
C PRO A 305 -0.16 6.73 -7.07
N VAL A 306 0.58 7.46 -6.21
CA VAL A 306 1.27 8.70 -6.58
C VAL A 306 2.29 8.44 -7.68
N LEU A 307 3.15 7.42 -7.51
CA LEU A 307 4.15 7.07 -8.51
C LEU A 307 3.51 6.68 -9.84
N LEU A 308 2.42 5.90 -9.84
CA LEU A 308 1.70 5.55 -11.06
C LEU A 308 1.09 6.78 -11.75
N PHE A 309 0.53 7.70 -10.97
CA PHE A 309 0.00 8.97 -11.47
C PHE A 309 1.12 9.81 -12.12
N LEU A 310 2.26 9.96 -11.45
CA LEU A 310 3.45 10.67 -11.97
C LEU A 310 4.06 9.98 -13.20
N ALA A 311 3.98 8.66 -13.25
CA ALA A 311 4.40 7.86 -14.39
C ALA A 311 3.50 8.05 -15.62
N GLY A 312 2.37 8.75 -15.46
CA GLY A 312 1.38 8.99 -16.49
C GLY A 312 0.53 7.77 -16.79
N TYR A 313 0.43 6.83 -15.85
CA TYR A 313 -0.50 5.72 -15.97
C TYR A 313 -1.93 6.27 -15.88
N GLN A 314 -2.81 5.82 -16.77
CA GLN A 314 -4.19 6.30 -16.82
C GLN A 314 -5.10 5.34 -16.07
N LEU A 315 -5.93 5.87 -15.17
CA LEU A 315 -6.89 5.10 -14.38
C LEU A 315 -8.31 5.65 -14.62
N PRO A 316 -8.92 5.35 -15.79
CA PRO A 316 -10.22 5.90 -16.14
C PRO A 316 -11.35 5.22 -15.35
N LEU A 317 -12.15 6.02 -14.65
CA LEU A 317 -13.45 5.58 -14.13
C LEU A 317 -14.52 5.84 -15.19
N ARG A 318 -15.07 4.78 -15.82
CA ARG A 318 -16.21 4.97 -16.73
C ARG A 318 -17.47 5.26 -15.92
N PRO A 319 -18.27 6.28 -16.30
CA PRO A 319 -19.51 6.62 -15.60
C PRO A 319 -20.50 5.46 -15.53
N GLU A 320 -20.49 4.57 -16.53
CA GLU A 320 -21.34 3.37 -16.60
C GLU A 320 -21.17 2.42 -15.40
N TYR A 321 -20.01 2.46 -14.72
CA TYR A 321 -19.75 1.64 -13.54
C TYR A 321 -20.25 2.28 -12.25
N LEU A 322 -20.48 3.60 -12.23
CA LEU A 322 -21.00 4.32 -11.06
C LEU A 322 -22.53 4.32 -11.04
N SER A 323 -23.19 4.29 -12.20
CA SER A 323 -24.65 4.42 -12.31
C SER A 323 -25.43 3.10 -12.14
N GLY A 324 -24.77 1.95 -12.00
CA GLY A 324 -25.44 0.63 -11.91
C GLY A 324 -26.23 0.22 -13.17
N ALA A 325 -26.36 1.09 -14.17
CA ALA A 325 -27.18 0.91 -15.38
C ALA A 325 -26.74 -0.28 -16.26
N HIS A 326 -25.51 -0.76 -16.07
CA HIS A 326 -25.00 -1.93 -16.79
C HIS A 326 -25.64 -3.26 -16.34
N LEU A 327 -26.32 -3.28 -15.18
CA LEU A 327 -27.05 -4.45 -14.68
C LEU A 327 -28.40 -4.66 -15.39
N SER A 328 -29.02 -3.59 -15.91
CA SER A 328 -30.30 -3.66 -16.61
C SER A 328 -30.16 -4.21 -18.05
N ARG A 329 -29.05 -3.94 -18.74
CA ARG A 329 -28.90 -4.34 -20.16
C ARG A 329 -28.43 -5.78 -20.41
N ARG A 330 -28.02 -6.53 -19.39
CA ARG A 330 -27.50 -7.90 -19.56
C ARG A 330 -28.56 -9.01 -19.41
N SER A 331 -29.78 -8.73 -18.96
CA SER A 331 -30.82 -9.77 -18.83
C SER A 331 -31.54 -10.12 -20.14
N HIS A 332 -31.28 -9.41 -21.25
CA HIS A 332 -32.03 -9.60 -22.51
C HIS A 332 -31.19 -9.96 -23.75
N GLY A 333 -29.92 -10.36 -23.59
CA GLY A 333 -29.22 -10.88 -24.76
C GLY A 333 -27.79 -11.35 -24.54
N ARG A 334 -27.57 -12.58 -25.01
CA ARG A 334 -26.31 -13.18 -25.51
C ARG A 334 -25.31 -13.77 -24.52
N LYS A 335 -25.21 -15.11 -24.63
CA LYS A 335 -24.03 -15.88 -25.10
C LYS A 335 -22.70 -15.14 -25.05
N ASN A 336 -21.89 -15.54 -24.07
CA ASN A 336 -20.43 -15.52 -23.99
C ASN A 336 -19.67 -14.97 -25.21
N ARG A 337 -19.29 -13.70 -25.15
CA ARG A 337 -18.00 -13.23 -25.68
C ARG A 337 -17.23 -12.56 -24.55
N LEU A 338 -16.21 -13.26 -24.05
CA LEU A 338 -15.14 -12.67 -23.26
C LEU A 338 -14.49 -11.59 -24.12
N ILE A 339 -14.60 -10.33 -23.70
CA ILE A 339 -13.92 -9.20 -24.30
C ILE A 339 -12.50 -9.20 -23.72
N PRO A 340 -11.44 -9.50 -24.50
CA PRO A 340 -10.09 -9.17 -24.06
C PRO A 340 -9.98 -7.64 -24.00
N ALA A 341 -9.39 -7.12 -22.93
CA ALA A 341 -8.95 -5.73 -22.87
C ALA A 341 -7.87 -5.52 -23.94
N LYS A 342 -8.29 -5.16 -25.16
CA LYS A 342 -7.37 -4.66 -26.17
C LYS A 342 -6.89 -3.27 -25.75
N PRO A 343 -5.60 -2.95 -25.89
CA PRO A 343 -5.18 -1.56 -25.92
C PRO A 343 -5.89 -0.89 -27.09
N PHE A 344 -6.33 0.35 -26.89
CA PHE A 344 -6.94 1.16 -27.94
C PHE A 344 -5.97 1.26 -29.14
N SER A 345 -6.18 0.44 -30.16
CA SER A 345 -5.69 0.69 -31.50
C SER A 345 -6.70 1.64 -32.16
N SER A 346 -6.33 2.90 -32.35
CA SER A 346 -7.03 3.75 -33.31
C SER A 346 -6.83 3.15 -34.71
N GLY A 347 -7.94 2.95 -35.43
CA GLY A 347 -7.94 2.51 -36.84
C GLY A 347 -7.13 3.45 -37.76
N VAL A 348 -6.85 3.11 -39.01
CA VAL A 348 -7.85 2.85 -40.06
C VAL A 348 -7.20 2.22 -41.32
N SER A 349 -7.97 1.30 -41.93
CA SER A 349 -8.08 0.83 -43.34
C SER A 349 -6.89 0.44 -44.22
N SER A 350 -6.96 -0.82 -44.66
CA SER A 350 -6.80 -1.32 -46.05
C SER A 350 -6.55 -0.29 -47.16
N LEU A 351 -5.39 -0.36 -47.80
CA LEU A 351 -5.17 -0.98 -49.11
C LEU A 351 -3.70 -1.40 -49.20
#